data_AF-A0A915V8V2-F1
#
_entry.id   AF-A0A915V8V2-F1
#
_cell.length_a   1.000
_cell.length_b   1.000
_cell.length_c   1.000
_cell.angle_alpha   90.00
_cell.angle_beta   90.00
_cell.angle_gamma   90.00
#
_symmetry.space_group_name_H-M   'P 1'
#
loop_
_entity.id
_entity.type
_entity.pdbx_description
1 polymer ?
#
loop_
_entity_poly.entity_id
_entity_poly.type
_entity_poly.pdbx_seq_one_letter_code
_entity_poly.pdbx_strand_id
1 'polypeptide(L)'
;MELDQLWEAIFSEDAERVRSAWAGLNAQERTSVRRLLERITGDAQRIEAQRAAARFALNALEIRYLTAAPEGDLPKGALDFARNLAHDTGRRLKATFGRLTAALKRDGTLITQSDIESDRRLSDAILARYPAHGILSEERDKIFRGQEWCWVIDPIDGTTNFTWGMPAWGVLIGLLHFGQPVLGVADFPMTDEQYYAVRGGGAWLNETPIHVATVNRDERTGEPMVQKTQLFACCTRTLQHGQPDIPMKLRIIGTTGYDLALVAKGACLGSLDMTSHVWDVAAVWPLIEEAGGCVRTNLQRELFPLQPGQDYGALAFSILAACSSPMMAYLERQLGDRFFN
;
A
#
# COMPACT_ATOMS: atom_id res chain seq x y z
N MET A 1 17.31 -39.20 0.49
CA MET A 1 16.39 -38.85 -0.61
C MET A 1 17.07 -37.73 -1.37
N GLU A 2 17.31 -37.91 -2.67
CA GLU A 2 18.22 -37.06 -3.43
C GLU A 2 17.59 -35.68 -3.68
N LEU A 3 18.38 -34.62 -3.51
CA LEU A 3 18.01 -33.22 -3.79
C LEU A 3 17.36 -33.04 -5.17
N ASP A 4 17.71 -33.89 -6.12
CA ASP A 4 17.19 -33.89 -7.48
C ASP A 4 15.68 -34.18 -7.53
N GLN A 5 15.17 -35.07 -6.67
CA GLN A 5 13.73 -35.34 -6.59
C GLN A 5 12.93 -34.16 -6.04
N LEU A 6 13.52 -33.39 -5.12
CA LEU A 6 12.91 -32.15 -4.64
C LEU A 6 12.89 -31.10 -5.74
N TRP A 7 13.99 -30.95 -6.49
CA TRP A 7 14.02 -30.01 -7.62
C TRP A 7 13.05 -30.40 -8.72
N GLU A 8 12.97 -31.67 -9.09
CA GLU A 8 11.96 -32.15 -10.04
C GLU A 8 10.53 -31.87 -9.57
N ALA A 9 10.23 -32.08 -8.28
CA ALA A 9 8.92 -31.78 -7.71
C ALA A 9 8.61 -30.28 -7.71
N ILE A 10 9.61 -29.45 -7.43
CA ILE A 10 9.50 -27.99 -7.47
C ILE A 10 9.20 -27.51 -8.89
N PHE A 11 9.93 -28.00 -9.90
CA PHE A 11 9.72 -27.64 -11.30
C PHE A 11 8.47 -28.27 -11.91
N SER A 12 7.91 -29.33 -11.31
CA SER A 12 6.61 -29.88 -11.70
C SER A 12 5.42 -29.15 -11.08
N GLU A 13 5.64 -28.14 -10.24
CA GLU A 13 4.60 -27.34 -9.57
C GLU A 13 3.57 -28.18 -8.77
N ASP A 14 4.00 -29.29 -8.18
CA ASP A 14 3.15 -30.19 -7.39
C ASP A 14 3.44 -30.02 -5.89
N ALA A 15 2.53 -29.34 -5.18
CA ALA A 15 2.71 -29.01 -3.77
C ALA A 15 2.76 -30.23 -2.85
N GLU A 16 2.03 -31.31 -3.16
CA GLU A 16 2.08 -32.54 -2.35
C GLU A 16 3.40 -33.28 -2.55
N ARG A 17 3.90 -33.35 -3.78
CA ARG A 17 5.24 -33.91 -4.05
C ARG A 17 6.33 -33.10 -3.38
N VAL A 18 6.25 -31.77 -3.40
CA VAL A 18 7.22 -30.90 -2.70
C VAL A 18 7.20 -31.15 -1.19
N ARG A 19 6.02 -31.24 -0.57
CA ARG A 19 5.89 -31.54 0.87
C ARG A 19 6.40 -32.94 1.23
N SER A 20 6.08 -33.93 0.40
CA SER A 20 6.56 -35.31 0.57
C SER A 20 8.08 -35.40 0.44
N ALA A 21 8.65 -34.77 -0.59
CA ALA A 21 10.09 -34.67 -0.79
C ALA A 21 10.79 -33.83 0.31
N TRP A 22 10.11 -32.89 0.93
CA TRP A 22 10.66 -32.15 2.06
C TRP A 22 10.65 -32.96 3.36
N ALA A 23 9.61 -33.77 3.57
CA ALA A 23 9.46 -34.59 4.76
C ALA A 23 10.60 -35.62 4.91
N GLY A 24 11.12 -36.16 3.80
CA GLY A 24 12.23 -37.10 3.83
C GLY A 24 13.64 -36.50 3.98
N LEU A 25 13.78 -35.16 4.06
CA LEU A 25 15.04 -34.50 4.36
C LEU A 25 15.29 -34.41 5.87
N ASN A 26 16.56 -34.49 6.27
CA ASN A 26 16.98 -34.21 7.65
C ASN A 26 17.05 -32.70 7.95
N ALA A 27 17.26 -32.32 9.22
CA ALA A 27 17.25 -30.92 9.65
C ALA A 27 18.32 -30.05 8.97
N GLN A 28 19.53 -30.59 8.73
CA GLN A 28 20.62 -29.87 8.08
C GLN A 28 20.36 -29.66 6.60
N GLU A 29 19.79 -30.66 5.93
CA GLU A 29 19.37 -30.61 4.53
C GLU A 29 18.26 -29.58 4.34
N ARG A 30 17.22 -29.61 5.18
CA ARG A 30 16.12 -28.62 5.15
C ARG A 30 16.64 -27.19 5.32
N THR A 31 17.59 -26.99 6.23
CA THR A 31 18.23 -25.67 6.45
C THR A 31 19.00 -25.22 5.21
N SER A 32 19.72 -26.13 4.56
CA SER A 32 20.52 -25.83 3.38
C SER A 32 19.66 -25.52 2.16
N VAL A 33 18.58 -26.29 1.95
CA VAL A 33 17.61 -26.05 0.88
C VAL A 33 16.89 -24.72 1.07
N ARG A 34 16.44 -24.41 2.30
CA ARG A 34 15.80 -23.12 2.60
C ARG A 34 16.69 -21.95 2.20
N ARG A 35 17.96 -21.94 2.65
CA ARG A 35 18.93 -20.88 2.30
C ARG A 35 19.17 -20.78 0.79
N LEU A 36 19.17 -21.91 0.09
CA LEU A 36 19.36 -21.94 -1.36
C LEU A 36 18.17 -21.32 -2.09
N LEU A 37 16.94 -21.68 -1.70
CA LEU A 37 15.71 -21.12 -2.27
C LEU A 37 15.60 -19.62 -2.01
N GLU A 38 15.90 -19.18 -0.77
CA GLU A 38 15.97 -17.75 -0.39
C GLU A 38 17.03 -16.99 -1.19
N ARG A 39 18.20 -17.61 -1.44
CA ARG A 39 19.23 -16.99 -2.28
C ARG A 39 18.80 -16.88 -3.75
N ILE A 40 18.10 -17.89 -4.27
CA ILE A 40 17.63 -17.89 -5.67
C ILE A 40 16.62 -16.75 -5.89
N THR A 41 15.76 -16.48 -4.92
CA THR A 41 14.70 -15.49 -5.04
C THR A 41 15.23 -14.05 -5.01
N GLY A 42 16.34 -13.81 -4.30
CA GLY A 42 17.01 -12.50 -4.22
C GLY A 42 18.14 -12.26 -5.23
N ASP A 43 18.47 -13.22 -6.09
CA ASP A 43 19.60 -13.11 -7.03
C ASP A 43 19.15 -12.52 -8.39
N ALA A 44 19.51 -11.26 -8.63
CA ALA A 44 19.16 -10.52 -9.85
C ALA A 44 19.77 -11.10 -11.13
N GLN A 45 20.83 -11.92 -11.05
CA GLN A 45 21.44 -12.58 -12.21
C GLN A 45 20.77 -13.91 -12.56
N ARG A 46 19.92 -14.44 -11.67
CA ARG A 46 19.29 -15.75 -11.85
C ARG A 46 18.06 -15.67 -12.74
N ILE A 47 17.79 -16.71 -13.53
CA ILE A 47 16.71 -16.67 -14.54
C ILE A 47 15.33 -16.65 -13.84
N GLU A 48 14.38 -15.91 -14.41
CA GLU A 48 13.01 -15.74 -13.91
C GLU A 48 12.31 -17.07 -13.56
N ALA A 49 12.44 -18.09 -14.41
CA ALA A 49 11.87 -19.42 -14.18
C ALA A 49 12.40 -20.09 -12.89
N GLN A 50 13.66 -19.88 -12.53
CA GLN A 50 14.23 -20.41 -11.28
C GLN A 50 13.70 -19.66 -10.06
N ARG A 51 13.45 -18.36 -10.19
CA ARG A 51 12.87 -17.54 -9.12
C ARG A 51 11.42 -17.93 -8.87
N ALA A 52 10.64 -18.10 -9.94
CA ALA A 52 9.26 -18.58 -9.88
C ALA A 52 9.17 -19.95 -9.19
N ALA A 53 10.00 -20.90 -9.60
CA ALA A 53 10.08 -22.23 -8.99
C ALA A 53 10.47 -22.16 -7.50
N ALA A 54 11.41 -21.29 -7.13
CA ALA A 54 11.81 -21.12 -5.73
C ALA A 54 10.71 -20.47 -4.87
N ARG A 55 9.95 -19.51 -5.42
CA ARG A 55 8.75 -18.93 -4.76
C ARG A 55 7.68 -19.98 -4.54
N PHE A 56 7.39 -20.78 -5.56
CA PHE A 56 6.45 -21.90 -5.48
C PHE A 56 6.83 -22.88 -4.36
N ALA A 57 8.11 -23.29 -4.32
CA ALA A 57 8.62 -24.21 -3.31
C ALA A 57 8.44 -23.68 -1.88
N LEU A 58 8.81 -22.42 -1.63
CA LEU A 58 8.68 -21.81 -0.30
C LEU A 58 7.21 -21.72 0.14
N ASN A 59 6.30 -21.38 -0.77
CA ASN A 59 4.86 -21.37 -0.51
C ASN A 59 4.29 -22.77 -0.23
N ALA A 60 4.63 -23.78 -1.04
CA ALA A 60 4.15 -25.15 -0.87
C ALA A 60 4.57 -25.76 0.48
N LEU A 61 5.73 -25.33 0.99
CA LEU A 61 6.27 -25.72 2.30
C LEU A 61 5.71 -24.91 3.47
N GLU A 62 4.78 -23.98 3.21
CA GLU A 62 4.25 -23.04 4.19
C GLU A 62 5.36 -22.26 4.92
N ILE A 63 6.53 -22.15 4.28
CA ILE A 63 7.57 -21.24 4.71
C ILE A 63 7.05 -19.87 4.33
N ARG A 64 6.42 -19.21 5.29
CA ARG A 64 5.92 -17.86 5.10
C ARG A 64 7.06 -17.03 4.50
N TYR A 65 6.80 -16.44 3.33
CA TYR A 65 7.36 -15.13 3.05
C TYR A 65 6.78 -14.19 4.10
N LEU A 66 7.32 -14.26 5.32
CA LEU A 66 7.26 -13.14 6.22
C LEU A 66 8.01 -12.03 5.49
N THR A 67 7.26 -11.14 4.86
CA THR A 67 7.11 -9.75 5.31
C THR A 67 8.40 -9.01 5.74
N ALA A 68 9.55 -9.46 5.31
CA ALA A 68 10.76 -8.66 5.28
C ALA A 68 10.89 -8.23 3.82
N ALA A 69 10.61 -6.95 3.56
CA ALA A 69 11.52 -6.26 2.66
C ALA A 69 12.92 -6.61 3.15
N PRO A 70 13.89 -6.91 2.26
CA PRO A 70 15.23 -7.18 2.72
C PRO A 70 15.59 -6.09 3.74
N GLU A 71 16.26 -6.45 4.83
CA GLU A 71 17.09 -5.51 5.59
C GLU A 71 18.26 -5.04 4.68
N GLY A 72 17.91 -4.57 3.48
CA GLY A 72 18.76 -4.10 2.43
C GLY A 72 18.40 -2.64 2.21
N ASP A 73 19.44 -1.82 2.12
CA ASP A 73 19.31 -0.39 1.90
C ASP A 73 18.34 -0.15 0.73
N LEU A 74 17.31 0.65 0.98
CA LEU A 74 16.52 1.26 -0.07
C LEU A 74 17.45 1.75 -1.20
N PRO A 75 16.99 1.80 -2.47
CA PRO A 75 17.79 2.34 -3.56
C PRO A 75 18.41 3.67 -3.13
N LYS A 76 19.73 3.81 -3.27
CA LYS A 76 20.50 4.89 -2.63
C LYS A 76 19.81 6.24 -2.72
N GLY A 77 19.43 6.80 -1.58
CA GLY A 77 18.78 8.11 -1.44
C GLY A 77 17.29 8.15 -1.81
N ALA A 78 16.59 7.01 -1.91
CA ALA A 78 15.20 6.93 -2.34
C ALA A 78 14.24 7.72 -1.45
N LEU A 79 14.42 7.68 -0.12
CA LEU A 79 13.58 8.43 0.81
C LEU A 79 13.71 9.94 0.60
N ASP A 80 14.92 10.48 0.68
CA ASP A 80 15.15 11.91 0.48
C ASP A 80 14.72 12.36 -0.92
N PHE A 81 14.96 11.52 -1.93
CA PHE A 81 14.49 11.79 -3.29
C PHE A 81 12.96 11.89 -3.35
N ALA A 82 12.23 10.90 -2.80
CA ALA A 82 10.77 10.88 -2.80
C ALA A 82 10.17 12.05 -2.00
N ARG A 83 10.72 12.33 -0.81
CA ARG A 83 10.32 13.46 0.05
C ARG A 83 10.45 14.80 -0.67
N ASN A 84 11.61 15.05 -1.27
CA ASN A 84 11.86 16.29 -2.00
C ASN A 84 11.00 16.39 -3.26
N LEU A 85 10.86 15.29 -4.00
CA LEU A 85 10.09 15.25 -5.24
C LEU A 85 8.59 15.48 -5.00
N ALA A 86 8.01 14.86 -3.97
CA ALA A 86 6.63 15.08 -3.57
C ALA A 86 6.41 16.53 -3.15
N HIS A 87 7.26 17.06 -2.27
CA HIS A 87 7.19 18.43 -1.79
C HIS A 87 7.28 19.46 -2.92
N ASP A 88 8.27 19.32 -3.81
CA ASP A 88 8.44 20.22 -4.95
C ASP A 88 7.28 20.17 -5.94
N THR A 89 6.65 19.00 -6.11
CA THR A 89 5.48 18.84 -6.95
C THR A 89 4.26 19.51 -6.32
N GLY A 90 4.01 19.25 -5.03
CA GLY A 90 2.96 19.90 -4.25
C GLY A 90 3.06 21.43 -4.27
N ARG A 91 4.27 21.98 -4.05
CA ARG A 91 4.51 23.44 -4.12
C ARG A 91 4.15 24.04 -5.49
N ARG A 92 4.40 23.32 -6.58
CA ARG A 92 4.05 23.79 -7.94
C ARG A 92 2.55 23.73 -8.19
N LEU A 93 1.91 22.65 -7.76
CA LEU A 93 0.47 22.46 -7.87
C LEU A 93 -0.34 23.54 -7.12
N LYS A 94 0.21 24.11 -6.03
CA LYS A 94 -0.41 25.29 -5.36
C LYS A 94 -0.69 26.46 -6.32
N ALA A 95 0.06 26.61 -7.42
CA ALA A 95 -0.14 27.71 -8.37
C ALA A 95 -1.43 27.58 -9.20
N THR A 96 -1.89 26.34 -9.42
CA THR A 96 -3.10 26.02 -10.22
C THR A 96 -4.29 25.56 -9.37
N PHE A 97 -4.08 25.32 -8.07
CA PHE A 97 -5.11 24.98 -7.10
C PHE A 97 -6.34 25.92 -7.15
N GLY A 98 -7.54 25.35 -7.30
CA GLY A 98 -8.80 26.09 -7.36
C GLY A 98 -9.01 26.96 -8.61
N ARG A 99 -8.16 26.84 -9.65
CA ARG A 99 -8.17 27.71 -10.84
C ARG A 99 -8.36 26.95 -12.16
N LEU A 100 -8.66 25.66 -12.11
CA LEU A 100 -8.61 24.78 -13.27
C LEU A 100 -9.98 24.52 -13.87
N THR A 101 -10.03 24.56 -15.21
CA THR A 101 -11.10 23.95 -16.00
C THR A 101 -10.85 22.45 -16.01
N ALA A 102 -11.61 21.69 -15.21
CA ALA A 102 -11.48 20.24 -15.15
C ALA A 102 -12.19 19.58 -16.34
N ALA A 103 -11.62 18.51 -16.87
CA ALA A 103 -12.31 17.60 -17.79
C ALA A 103 -12.82 16.37 -17.01
N LEU A 104 -13.88 15.74 -17.49
CA LEU A 104 -14.38 14.47 -16.93
C LEU A 104 -13.70 13.29 -17.63
N LYS A 105 -13.18 12.33 -16.85
CA LYS A 105 -12.77 11.00 -17.31
C LYS A 105 -14.03 10.17 -17.65
N ARG A 106 -13.83 9.03 -18.32
CA ARG A 106 -14.93 8.14 -18.76
C ARG A 106 -15.74 7.54 -17.60
N ASP A 107 -15.13 7.41 -16.43
CA ASP A 107 -15.74 6.91 -15.19
C ASP A 107 -16.41 8.02 -14.35
N GLY A 108 -16.42 9.27 -14.84
CA GLY A 108 -17.01 10.42 -14.15
C GLY A 108 -16.09 11.10 -13.13
N THR A 109 -14.86 10.63 -12.94
CA THR A 109 -13.85 11.33 -12.13
C THR A 109 -13.28 12.54 -12.89
N LEU A 110 -12.68 13.50 -12.17
CA LEU A 110 -12.08 14.68 -12.78
C LEU A 110 -10.62 14.41 -13.14
N ILE A 111 -10.18 14.97 -14.26
CA ILE A 111 -8.76 15.10 -14.62
C ILE A 111 -8.47 16.54 -14.97
N THR A 112 -7.33 17.04 -14.52
CA THR A 112 -6.84 18.36 -14.89
C THR A 112 -5.56 18.25 -15.72
N GLN A 113 -5.24 19.30 -16.47
CA GLN A 113 -3.93 19.41 -17.11
C GLN A 113 -2.79 19.32 -16.08
N SER A 114 -3.04 19.73 -14.84
CA SER A 114 -2.08 19.64 -13.74
C SER A 114 -1.78 18.19 -13.34
N ASP A 115 -2.75 17.26 -13.43
CA ASP A 115 -2.52 15.82 -13.20
C ASP A 115 -1.52 15.26 -14.22
N ILE A 116 -1.78 15.48 -15.51
CA ILE A 116 -0.96 14.98 -16.62
C ILE A 116 0.47 15.54 -16.57
N GLU A 117 0.60 16.85 -16.31
CA GLU A 117 1.90 17.51 -16.23
C GLU A 117 2.70 17.05 -15.00
N SER A 118 2.03 16.86 -13.87
CA SER A 118 2.68 16.43 -12.62
C SER A 118 3.07 14.96 -12.69
N ASP A 119 2.21 14.09 -13.22
CA ASP A 119 2.54 12.69 -13.50
C ASP A 119 3.79 12.57 -14.39
N ARG A 120 3.88 13.41 -15.44
CA ARG A 120 5.06 13.45 -16.32
C ARG A 120 6.31 13.87 -15.58
N ARG A 121 6.21 14.93 -14.80
CA ARG A 121 7.32 15.45 -14.01
C ARG A 121 7.84 14.41 -13.01
N LEU A 122 6.93 13.79 -12.25
CA LEU A 122 7.26 12.75 -11.28
C LEU A 122 7.93 11.58 -11.98
N SER A 123 7.33 11.08 -13.06
CA SER A 123 7.82 9.92 -13.79
C SER A 123 9.18 10.17 -14.43
N ASP A 124 9.35 11.29 -15.14
CA ASP A 124 10.61 11.64 -15.80
C ASP A 124 11.74 11.81 -14.76
N ALA A 125 11.46 12.43 -13.61
CA ALA A 125 12.42 12.58 -12.53
C ALA A 125 12.82 11.23 -11.91
N ILE A 126 11.85 10.33 -11.68
CA ILE A 126 12.08 8.98 -11.17
C ILE A 126 12.95 8.19 -12.15
N LEU A 127 12.60 8.14 -13.43
CA LEU A 127 13.34 7.36 -14.44
C LEU A 127 14.73 7.95 -14.72
N ALA A 128 14.90 9.27 -14.61
CA ALA A 128 16.22 9.89 -14.72
C ALA A 128 17.15 9.46 -13.58
N ARG A 129 16.61 9.28 -12.36
CA ARG A 129 17.39 8.88 -11.17
C ARG A 129 17.55 7.36 -11.03
N TYR A 130 16.54 6.62 -11.46
CA TYR A 130 16.40 5.16 -11.33
C TYR A 130 15.94 4.52 -12.66
N PRO A 131 16.80 4.51 -13.69
CA PRO A 131 16.41 4.16 -15.07
C PRO A 131 15.96 2.70 -15.25
N ALA A 132 16.28 1.81 -14.32
CA ALA A 132 15.88 0.39 -14.37
C ALA A 132 14.57 0.11 -13.59
N HIS A 133 13.98 1.09 -12.92
CA HIS A 133 12.78 0.89 -12.10
C HIS A 133 11.51 0.99 -12.95
N GLY A 134 10.44 0.33 -12.50
CA GLY A 134 9.09 0.49 -13.03
C GLY A 134 8.40 1.74 -12.49
N ILE A 135 7.35 2.17 -13.20
CA ILE A 135 6.39 3.19 -12.75
C ILE A 135 4.98 2.62 -12.92
N LEU A 136 4.14 2.90 -11.94
CA LEU A 136 2.71 2.64 -11.95
C LEU A 136 2.00 3.94 -11.58
N SER A 137 1.07 4.40 -12.41
CA SER A 137 0.30 5.62 -12.14
C SER A 137 -1.06 5.61 -12.80
N GLU A 138 -1.97 6.41 -12.27
CA GLU A 138 -3.31 6.55 -12.83
C GLU A 138 -3.29 7.05 -14.29
N GLU A 139 -2.32 7.90 -14.65
CA GLU A 139 -2.30 8.63 -15.92
C GLU A 139 -1.37 8.03 -16.99
N ARG A 140 -0.62 6.97 -16.66
CA ARG A 140 0.23 6.24 -17.63
C ARG A 140 0.04 4.73 -17.55
N ASP A 141 0.97 4.07 -16.87
CA ASP A 141 1.13 2.63 -16.84
C ASP A 141 0.33 2.09 -15.67
N LYS A 142 -0.67 1.26 -15.97
CA LYS A 142 -1.57 0.65 -14.98
C LYS A 142 -1.28 -0.83 -14.76
N ILE A 143 -0.33 -1.39 -15.53
CA ILE A 143 0.02 -2.80 -15.49
C ILE A 143 1.35 -2.96 -14.76
N PHE A 144 1.34 -3.66 -13.62
CA PHE A 144 2.58 -4.04 -12.95
C PHE A 144 3.26 -5.18 -13.74
N ARG A 145 4.53 -5.04 -14.11
CA ARG A 145 5.23 -6.02 -14.98
C ARG A 145 6.22 -6.91 -14.22
N GLY A 146 6.16 -6.93 -12.88
CA GLY A 146 7.03 -7.76 -12.05
C GLY A 146 8.43 -7.19 -11.83
N GLN A 147 8.63 -5.89 -12.06
CA GLN A 147 9.90 -5.24 -11.78
C GLN A 147 10.28 -5.38 -10.29
N GLU A 148 11.57 -5.55 -10.02
CA GLU A 148 12.10 -5.58 -8.64
C GLU A 148 11.76 -4.29 -7.90
N TRP A 149 11.99 -3.14 -8.53
CA TRP A 149 11.65 -1.83 -7.99
C TRP A 149 10.60 -1.18 -8.86
N CYS A 150 9.50 -0.74 -8.26
CA CYS A 150 8.43 -0.05 -8.96
C CYS A 150 7.91 1.11 -8.13
N TRP A 151 7.90 2.31 -8.71
CA TRP A 151 7.33 3.49 -8.08
C TRP A 151 5.85 3.58 -8.42
N VAL A 152 5.01 3.71 -7.40
CA VAL A 152 3.58 3.97 -7.56
C VAL A 152 3.33 5.43 -7.22
N ILE A 153 2.73 6.20 -8.13
CA ILE A 153 2.51 7.63 -7.92
C ILE A 153 1.05 8.02 -8.14
N ASP A 154 0.56 8.88 -7.25
CA ASP A 154 -0.64 9.68 -7.45
C ASP A 154 -0.24 11.17 -7.39
N PRO A 155 -0.25 11.89 -8.51
CA PRO A 155 0.14 13.30 -8.53
C PRO A 155 -0.82 14.21 -7.75
N ILE A 156 -2.11 13.87 -7.68
CA ILE A 156 -3.14 14.67 -7.00
C ILE A 156 -4.21 13.73 -6.42
N ASP A 157 -3.94 13.18 -5.25
CA ASP A 157 -4.97 12.51 -4.44
C ASP A 157 -5.96 13.57 -3.94
N GLY A 158 -7.25 13.34 -4.21
CA GLY A 158 -8.30 14.32 -3.98
C GLY A 158 -8.45 15.35 -5.12
N THR A 159 -8.39 14.93 -6.39
CA THR A 159 -8.52 15.80 -7.57
C THR A 159 -9.77 16.70 -7.53
N THR A 160 -10.89 16.21 -6.98
CA THR A 160 -12.10 17.02 -6.76
C THR A 160 -11.84 18.17 -5.81
N ASN A 161 -11.21 17.92 -4.66
CA ASN A 161 -10.85 18.96 -3.71
C ASN A 161 -9.87 19.97 -4.33
N PHE A 162 -8.86 19.48 -5.04
CA PHE A 162 -7.89 20.31 -5.75
C PHE A 162 -8.55 21.25 -6.77
N THR A 163 -9.46 20.69 -7.60
CA THR A 163 -10.20 21.44 -8.62
C THR A 163 -11.02 22.56 -8.01
N TRP A 164 -11.75 22.27 -6.92
CA TRP A 164 -12.69 23.19 -6.30
C TRP A 164 -12.07 24.10 -5.24
N GLY A 165 -10.75 24.06 -5.05
CA GLY A 165 -10.07 24.93 -4.09
C GLY A 165 -10.28 24.51 -2.62
N MET A 166 -10.61 23.25 -2.36
CA MET A 166 -10.67 22.69 -1.01
C MET A 166 -9.26 22.26 -0.57
N PRO A 167 -8.73 22.76 0.57
CA PRO A 167 -7.33 22.56 0.97
C PRO A 167 -7.03 21.17 1.58
N ALA A 168 -7.62 20.12 1.01
CA ALA A 168 -7.38 18.73 1.38
C ALA A 168 -7.11 17.94 0.10
N TRP A 169 -5.85 17.86 -0.28
CA TRP A 169 -5.33 17.11 -1.43
C TRP A 169 -3.84 16.92 -1.24
N GLY A 170 -3.25 15.92 -1.89
CA GLY A 170 -1.83 15.63 -1.71
C GLY A 170 -1.17 14.92 -2.89
N VAL A 171 0.15 14.78 -2.80
CA VAL A 171 0.98 14.00 -3.73
C VAL A 171 1.41 12.72 -3.02
N LEU A 172 1.11 11.57 -3.62
CA LEU A 172 1.46 10.26 -3.07
C LEU A 172 2.56 9.60 -3.90
N ILE A 173 3.62 9.14 -3.23
CA ILE A 173 4.72 8.40 -3.85
C ILE A 173 5.03 7.16 -2.99
N GLY A 174 4.71 5.98 -3.52
CA GLY A 174 5.10 4.68 -2.97
C GLY A 174 6.25 4.06 -3.76
N LEU A 175 7.10 3.30 -3.08
CA LEU A 175 8.11 2.44 -3.70
C LEU A 175 7.85 0.99 -3.30
N LEU A 176 7.70 0.14 -4.31
CA LEU A 176 7.52 -1.29 -4.16
C LEU A 176 8.86 -2.01 -4.35
N HIS A 177 9.12 -3.03 -3.52
CA HIS A 177 10.11 -4.07 -3.75
C HIS A 177 9.40 -5.39 -4.06
N PHE A 178 9.59 -5.94 -5.26
CA PHE A 178 8.85 -7.10 -5.78
C PHE A 178 7.33 -7.02 -5.57
N GLY A 179 6.76 -5.82 -5.81
CA GLY A 179 5.34 -5.57 -5.67
C GLY A 179 4.87 -5.31 -4.23
N GLN A 180 5.73 -5.38 -3.21
CA GLN A 180 5.39 -5.03 -1.82
C GLN A 180 5.77 -3.57 -1.51
N PRO A 181 4.90 -2.73 -0.93
CA PRO A 181 5.28 -1.39 -0.49
C PRO A 181 6.31 -1.44 0.62
N VAL A 182 7.45 -0.74 0.41
CA VAL A 182 8.56 -0.68 1.38
C VAL A 182 8.93 0.75 1.79
N LEU A 183 8.52 1.74 0.99
CA LEU A 183 8.65 3.15 1.30
C LEU A 183 7.41 3.88 0.80
N GLY A 184 6.99 4.88 1.55
CA GLY A 184 5.86 5.72 1.19
C GLY A 184 6.05 7.15 1.65
N VAL A 185 5.64 8.10 0.81
CA VAL A 185 5.60 9.55 1.09
C VAL A 185 4.25 10.07 0.65
N ALA A 186 3.55 10.77 1.55
CA ALA A 186 2.32 11.49 1.27
C ALA A 186 2.48 12.95 1.70
N ASP A 187 2.57 13.85 0.73
CA ASP A 187 2.75 15.30 0.95
C ASP A 187 1.42 16.02 0.78
N PHE A 188 0.95 16.70 1.83
CA PHE A 188 -0.28 17.50 1.85
C PHE A 188 0.10 18.98 1.90
N PRO A 189 0.21 19.66 0.75
CA PRO A 189 0.90 20.94 0.69
C PRO A 189 0.13 22.05 1.41
N MET A 190 -1.20 21.97 1.46
CA MET A 190 -2.03 23.02 2.03
C MET A 190 -1.96 23.09 3.57
N THR A 191 -1.54 22.01 4.21
CA THR A 191 -1.36 21.91 5.67
C THR A 191 0.12 21.85 6.07
N ASP A 192 1.05 21.87 5.11
CA ASP A 192 2.48 21.66 5.31
C ASP A 192 2.77 20.37 6.12
N GLU A 193 1.98 19.33 5.86
CA GLU A 193 2.13 17.99 6.45
C GLU A 193 2.72 17.02 5.42
N GLN A 194 3.92 16.50 5.69
CA GLN A 194 4.52 15.41 4.91
C GLN A 194 4.63 14.16 5.77
N TYR A 195 3.86 13.14 5.41
CA TYR A 195 3.92 11.83 6.04
C TYR A 195 4.89 10.95 5.27
N TYR A 196 5.69 10.17 5.98
CA TYR A 196 6.51 9.15 5.33
C TYR A 196 6.78 7.97 6.25
N ALA A 197 7.07 6.83 5.62
CA ALA A 197 7.52 5.63 6.30
C ALA A 197 8.46 4.84 5.40
N VAL A 198 9.37 4.13 6.06
CA VAL A 198 10.18 3.07 5.45
C VAL A 198 9.95 1.84 6.29
N ARG A 199 9.77 0.68 5.66
CA ARG A 199 9.57 -0.57 6.38
C ARG A 199 10.72 -0.81 7.39
N GLY A 200 10.37 -1.09 8.65
CA GLY A 200 11.29 -1.21 9.78
C GLY A 200 11.87 0.11 10.31
N GLY A 201 11.53 1.26 9.70
CA GLY A 201 12.02 2.60 10.03
C GLY A 201 11.02 3.47 10.77
N GLY A 202 9.82 2.96 11.07
CA GLY A 202 8.75 3.71 11.70
C GLY A 202 8.02 4.67 10.75
N ALA A 203 6.95 5.26 11.26
CA ALA A 203 6.14 6.26 10.57
C ALA A 203 6.41 7.66 11.13
N TRP A 204 6.40 8.65 10.25
CA TRP A 204 6.78 10.02 10.55
C TRP A 204 5.79 11.01 9.96
N LEU A 205 5.53 12.10 10.67
CA LEU A 205 4.90 13.32 10.18
C LEU A 205 5.91 14.45 10.32
N ASN A 206 6.38 14.96 9.19
CA ASN A 206 7.52 15.85 9.12
C ASN A 206 8.68 15.22 9.91
N GLU A 207 9.23 15.90 10.91
CA GLU A 207 10.34 15.38 11.72
C GLU A 207 9.88 14.69 13.03
N THR A 208 8.56 14.45 13.19
CA THR A 208 7.99 13.86 14.40
C THR A 208 7.54 12.41 14.16
N PRO A 209 7.97 11.43 14.99
CA PRO A 209 7.47 10.07 14.88
C PRO A 209 5.99 10.01 15.26
N ILE A 210 5.22 9.18 14.55
CA ILE A 210 3.78 9.03 14.77
C ILE A 210 3.40 7.58 15.03
N HIS A 211 2.31 7.41 15.76
CA HIS A 211 1.72 6.11 16.06
C HIS A 211 0.20 6.20 15.97
N VAL A 212 -0.42 5.06 15.66
CA VAL A 212 -1.87 4.93 15.70
C VAL A 212 -2.42 5.16 17.12
N ALA A 213 -3.71 5.48 17.19
CA ALA A 213 -4.37 5.72 18.47
C ALA A 213 -4.44 4.45 19.33
N THR A 214 -4.15 4.59 20.62
CA THR A 214 -4.39 3.52 21.60
C THR A 214 -5.83 3.57 22.09
N VAL A 215 -6.51 2.42 22.07
CA VAL A 215 -7.90 2.30 22.49
C VAL A 215 -7.99 1.27 23.62
N ASN A 216 -8.56 1.69 24.76
CA ASN A 216 -8.84 0.80 25.88
C ASN A 216 -9.83 -0.28 25.47
N ARG A 217 -9.78 -1.41 26.16
CA ARG A 217 -10.67 -2.55 25.91
C ARG A 217 -11.53 -2.82 27.12
N ASP A 218 -12.75 -3.24 26.87
CA ASP A 218 -13.62 -3.77 27.92
C ASP A 218 -12.97 -5.04 28.49
N GLU A 219 -12.74 -5.07 29.81
CA GLU A 219 -12.03 -6.18 30.45
C GLU A 219 -12.77 -7.52 30.36
N ARG A 220 -14.10 -7.48 30.18
CA ARG A 220 -14.94 -8.69 30.12
C ARG A 220 -15.09 -9.22 28.70
N THR A 221 -15.28 -8.33 27.72
CA THR A 221 -15.51 -8.74 26.32
C THR A 221 -14.25 -8.68 25.45
N GLY A 222 -13.23 -7.94 25.88
CA GLY A 222 -12.04 -7.64 25.08
C GLY A 222 -12.29 -6.66 23.93
N GLU A 223 -13.52 -6.14 23.80
CA GLU A 223 -13.92 -5.23 22.73
C GLU A 223 -13.33 -3.83 22.90
N PRO A 224 -13.00 -3.12 21.80
CA PRO A 224 -12.58 -1.73 21.89
C PRO A 224 -13.66 -0.83 22.52
N MET A 225 -13.26 -0.02 23.49
CA MET A 225 -14.14 0.97 24.12
C MET A 225 -14.22 2.24 23.27
N VAL A 226 -15.19 2.26 22.34
CA VAL A 226 -15.42 3.39 21.42
C VAL A 226 -16.28 4.48 22.08
N GLN A 227 -15.95 5.74 21.82
CA GLN A 227 -16.60 6.93 22.35
C GLN A 227 -17.02 7.90 21.24
N LYS A 228 -18.13 8.61 21.47
CA LYS A 228 -18.72 9.60 20.53
C LYS A 228 -17.81 10.79 20.19
N THR A 229 -16.71 10.98 20.90
CA THR A 229 -15.74 12.05 20.67
C THR A 229 -14.64 11.64 19.68
N GLN A 230 -14.48 10.34 19.43
CA GLN A 230 -13.47 9.78 18.53
C GLN A 230 -13.88 9.95 17.06
N LEU A 231 -12.91 9.85 16.16
CA LEU A 231 -13.09 10.09 14.73
C LEU A 231 -12.96 8.81 13.92
N PHE A 232 -13.79 8.71 12.89
CA PHE A 232 -13.72 7.70 11.84
C PHE A 232 -13.78 8.41 10.49
N ALA A 233 -12.78 8.21 9.65
CA ALA A 233 -12.77 8.78 8.31
C ALA A 233 -13.52 7.88 7.32
N CYS A 234 -14.24 8.47 6.38
CA CYS A 234 -14.86 7.71 5.29
C CYS A 234 -15.10 8.56 4.05
N CYS A 235 -15.39 7.89 2.93
CA CYS A 235 -15.82 8.56 1.71
C CYS A 235 -17.35 8.75 1.66
N THR A 236 -17.83 9.66 0.80
CA THR A 236 -19.28 9.87 0.58
C THR A 236 -20.00 8.60 0.13
N ARG A 237 -19.31 7.72 -0.60
CA ARG A 237 -19.84 6.43 -1.08
C ARG A 237 -20.23 5.51 0.08
N THR A 238 -19.51 5.55 1.20
CA THR A 238 -19.91 4.83 2.42
C THR A 238 -21.34 5.17 2.84
N LEU A 239 -21.76 6.44 2.75
CA LEU A 239 -23.12 6.87 3.09
C LEU A 239 -24.16 6.45 2.04
N GLN A 240 -23.76 6.28 0.78
CA GLN A 240 -24.64 5.77 -0.27
C GLN A 240 -25.01 4.30 -0.04
N HIS A 241 -24.14 3.54 0.65
CA HIS A 241 -24.40 2.19 1.14
C HIS A 241 -25.05 2.16 2.55
N GLY A 242 -25.54 3.32 3.02
CA GLY A 242 -26.23 3.50 4.30
C GLY A 242 -25.32 4.06 5.39
N GLN A 243 -25.93 4.68 6.41
CA GLN A 243 -25.18 5.25 7.52
C GLN A 243 -24.52 4.14 8.36
N PRO A 244 -23.18 4.16 8.57
CA PRO A 244 -22.51 3.17 9.39
C PRO A 244 -22.92 3.32 10.86
N ASP A 245 -23.19 2.20 11.54
CA ASP A 245 -23.52 2.17 12.96
C ASP A 245 -22.24 2.21 13.81
N ILE A 246 -21.46 3.27 13.60
CA ILE A 246 -20.20 3.50 14.30
C ILE A 246 -20.43 4.66 15.27
N PRO A 247 -20.28 4.47 16.59
CA PRO A 247 -20.51 5.51 17.60
C PRO A 247 -19.33 6.50 17.68
N MET A 248 -18.83 6.94 16.52
CA MET A 248 -17.77 7.93 16.32
C MET A 248 -18.26 9.07 15.44
N LYS A 249 -17.55 10.19 15.44
CA LYS A 249 -17.83 11.29 14.51
C LYS A 249 -17.22 10.95 13.15
N LEU A 250 -18.06 10.92 12.12
CA LEU A 250 -17.60 10.74 10.75
C LEU A 250 -16.81 11.97 10.27
N ARG A 251 -15.77 11.72 9.50
CA ARG A 251 -15.03 12.71 8.72
C ARG A 251 -15.07 12.29 7.27
N ILE A 252 -15.55 13.17 6.42
CA ILE A 252 -15.57 12.97 4.96
C ILE A 252 -14.74 14.09 4.37
N ILE A 253 -13.47 13.79 4.12
CA ILE A 253 -12.50 14.80 3.65
C ILE A 253 -12.43 14.77 2.12
N GLY A 254 -12.51 13.59 1.51
CA GLY A 254 -12.49 13.42 0.06
C GLY A 254 -11.09 13.23 -0.52
N THR A 255 -10.17 12.64 0.27
CA THR A 255 -8.77 12.42 -0.08
C THR A 255 -8.30 11.14 0.60
N THR A 256 -8.19 10.05 -0.17
CA THR A 256 -8.01 8.68 0.36
C THR A 256 -6.74 8.57 1.19
N GLY A 257 -5.62 9.06 0.63
CA GLY A 257 -4.33 9.06 1.29
C GLY A 257 -4.33 9.87 2.57
N TYR A 258 -5.06 10.98 2.62
CA TYR A 258 -5.16 11.79 3.84
C TYR A 258 -5.99 11.09 4.92
N ASP A 259 -7.14 10.52 4.55
CA ASP A 259 -7.99 9.78 5.47
C ASP A 259 -7.24 8.58 6.11
N LEU A 260 -6.40 7.91 5.33
CA LEU A 260 -5.51 6.84 5.79
C LEU A 260 -4.35 7.37 6.66
N ALA A 261 -3.73 8.49 6.30
CA ALA A 261 -2.69 9.14 7.12
C ALA A 261 -3.23 9.62 8.49
N LEU A 262 -4.51 10.02 8.57
CA LEU A 262 -5.15 10.36 9.84
C LEU A 262 -5.26 9.16 10.80
N VAL A 263 -5.38 7.94 10.28
CA VAL A 263 -5.30 6.72 11.11
C VAL A 263 -3.87 6.52 11.59
N ALA A 264 -2.89 6.61 10.68
CA ALA A 264 -1.47 6.44 11.02
C ALA A 264 -0.99 7.42 12.10
N LYS A 265 -1.48 8.68 12.08
CA LYS A 265 -1.13 9.68 13.11
C LYS A 265 -1.96 9.59 14.40
N GLY A 266 -2.88 8.64 14.48
CA GLY A 266 -3.75 8.44 15.63
C GLY A 266 -4.86 9.48 15.80
N ALA A 267 -5.17 10.27 14.76
CA ALA A 267 -6.29 11.22 14.78
C ALA A 267 -7.64 10.52 14.56
N CYS A 268 -7.65 9.45 13.76
CA CYS A 268 -8.81 8.58 13.52
C CYS A 268 -8.54 7.17 14.06
N LEU A 269 -9.58 6.50 14.57
CA LEU A 269 -9.48 5.10 15.00
C LEU A 269 -9.57 4.12 13.83
N GLY A 270 -10.19 4.56 12.74
CA GLY A 270 -10.22 3.84 11.49
C GLY A 270 -10.65 4.73 10.33
N SER A 271 -10.52 4.18 9.13
CA SER A 271 -10.92 4.82 7.88
C SER A 271 -11.51 3.80 6.92
N LEU A 272 -12.53 4.18 6.14
CA LEU A 272 -13.10 3.38 5.07
C LEU A 272 -13.21 4.17 3.77
N ASP A 273 -12.51 3.72 2.73
CA ASP A 273 -12.82 4.09 1.35
C ASP A 273 -13.40 2.90 0.58
N MET A 274 -14.31 3.17 -0.35
CA MET A 274 -15.10 2.18 -1.08
C MET A 274 -14.63 1.95 -2.52
N THR A 275 -13.82 2.83 -3.09
CA THR A 275 -13.38 2.70 -4.50
C THR A 275 -12.04 3.39 -4.65
N SER A 276 -11.04 2.77 -4.03
CA SER A 276 -9.64 3.12 -4.15
C SER A 276 -8.95 2.28 -5.21
N HIS A 277 -7.85 2.81 -5.73
CA HIS A 277 -6.90 2.13 -6.57
C HIS A 277 -5.55 1.99 -5.86
N VAL A 278 -4.63 1.26 -6.48
CA VAL A 278 -3.31 1.01 -5.90
C VAL A 278 -2.50 2.29 -5.64
N TRP A 279 -2.66 3.31 -6.48
CA TRP A 279 -1.95 4.59 -6.32
C TRP A 279 -2.45 5.43 -5.15
N ASP A 280 -3.72 5.31 -4.79
CA ASP A 280 -4.31 5.97 -3.62
C ASP A 280 -3.75 5.43 -2.29
N VAL A 281 -3.23 4.20 -2.30
CA VAL A 281 -2.91 3.45 -1.08
C VAL A 281 -1.43 3.05 -0.94
N ALA A 282 -0.69 2.91 -2.04
CA ALA A 282 0.68 2.38 -2.00
C ALA A 282 1.63 3.23 -1.14
N ALA A 283 1.47 4.55 -1.14
CA ALA A 283 2.30 5.46 -0.34
C ALA A 283 1.93 5.46 1.16
N VAL A 284 0.67 5.18 1.50
CA VAL A 284 0.18 5.22 2.88
C VAL A 284 0.07 3.85 3.53
N TRP A 285 0.21 2.78 2.74
CA TRP A 285 0.26 1.41 3.24
C TRP A 285 1.40 1.18 4.25
N PRO A 286 2.69 1.44 3.90
CA PRO A 286 3.77 1.28 4.87
C PRO A 286 3.62 2.28 6.03
N LEU A 287 3.03 3.46 5.81
CA LEU A 287 2.78 4.45 6.85
C LEU A 287 1.87 3.89 7.96
N ILE A 288 0.77 3.24 7.60
CA ILE A 288 -0.16 2.65 8.58
C ILE A 288 0.50 1.48 9.31
N GLU A 289 1.15 0.57 8.57
CA GLU A 289 1.81 -0.60 9.18
C GLU A 289 2.90 -0.18 10.18
N GLU A 290 3.77 0.74 9.78
CA GLU A 290 4.89 1.22 10.62
C GLU A 290 4.41 2.08 11.80
N ALA A 291 3.24 2.72 11.69
CA ALA A 291 2.59 3.40 12.82
C ALA A 291 1.97 2.42 13.83
N GLY A 292 1.93 1.12 13.54
CA GLY A 292 1.33 0.06 14.36
C GLY A 292 -0.14 -0.24 14.03
N GLY A 293 -0.65 0.30 12.93
CA GLY A 293 -2.01 0.05 12.45
C GLY A 293 -2.14 -1.21 11.60
N CYS A 294 -3.33 -1.43 11.07
CA CYS A 294 -3.59 -2.53 10.17
C CYS A 294 -4.55 -2.12 9.05
N VAL A 295 -4.42 -2.79 7.91
CA VAL A 295 -5.16 -2.51 6.68
C VAL A 295 -5.78 -3.81 6.16
N ARG A 296 -6.98 -3.69 5.59
CA ARG A 296 -7.72 -4.74 4.89
C ARG A 296 -8.33 -4.19 3.62
N THR A 297 -8.47 -5.05 2.62
CA THR A 297 -9.21 -4.78 1.39
C THR A 297 -10.34 -5.78 1.24
N ASN A 298 -11.39 -5.45 0.49
CA ASN A 298 -12.47 -6.40 0.17
C ASN A 298 -12.12 -7.42 -0.94
N LEU A 299 -10.90 -7.33 -1.48
CA LEU A 299 -10.39 -8.26 -2.48
C LEU A 299 -10.31 -9.71 -1.94
N GLN A 300 -10.61 -10.68 -2.80
CA GLN A 300 -10.49 -12.11 -2.47
C GLN A 300 -9.05 -12.56 -2.20
N ARG A 301 -8.07 -11.82 -2.75
CA ARG A 301 -6.64 -11.99 -2.53
C ARG A 301 -6.07 -10.73 -1.91
N GLU A 302 -4.97 -10.86 -1.17
CA GLU A 302 -4.24 -9.69 -0.69
C GLU A 302 -3.81 -8.78 -1.85
N LEU A 303 -3.92 -7.46 -1.65
CA LEU A 303 -3.53 -6.47 -2.66
C LEU A 303 -2.04 -6.54 -2.96
N PHE A 304 -1.23 -6.60 -1.92
CA PHE A 304 0.23 -6.66 -1.97
C PHE A 304 0.75 -8.04 -1.51
N PRO A 305 1.82 -8.58 -2.12
CA PRO A 305 2.55 -8.00 -3.24
C PRO A 305 1.75 -7.99 -4.55
N LEU A 306 1.96 -6.95 -5.37
CA LEU A 306 1.30 -6.82 -6.66
C LEU A 306 1.64 -8.00 -7.59
N GLN A 307 0.67 -8.40 -8.41
CA GLN A 307 0.79 -9.53 -9.33
C GLN A 307 1.24 -9.05 -10.72
N PRO A 308 2.31 -9.63 -11.30
CA PRO A 308 2.73 -9.30 -12.65
C PRO A 308 1.63 -9.56 -13.69
N GLY A 309 1.47 -8.64 -14.64
CA GLY A 309 0.47 -8.71 -15.71
C GLY A 309 -0.93 -8.25 -15.30
N GLN A 310 -1.18 -7.97 -14.02
CA GLN A 310 -2.46 -7.40 -13.57
C GLN A 310 -2.58 -5.93 -13.99
N ASP A 311 -3.70 -5.58 -14.61
CA ASP A 311 -4.13 -4.19 -14.78
C ASP A 311 -4.79 -3.70 -13.49
N TYR A 312 -4.11 -2.77 -12.81
CA TYR A 312 -4.59 -2.12 -11.59
C TYR A 312 -5.49 -0.92 -11.87
N GLY A 313 -5.61 -0.48 -13.12
CA GLY A 313 -6.58 0.54 -13.53
C GLY A 313 -8.00 0.04 -13.68
N ALA A 314 -8.18 -1.26 -13.84
CA ALA A 314 -9.48 -1.91 -13.83
C ALA A 314 -9.86 -2.47 -12.45
N LEU A 315 -8.98 -2.34 -11.45
CA LEU A 315 -9.13 -2.93 -10.13
C LEU A 315 -9.36 -1.84 -9.08
N ALA A 316 -10.61 -1.44 -8.91
CA ALA A 316 -11.05 -0.66 -7.76
C ALA A 316 -11.43 -1.60 -6.60
N PHE A 317 -11.18 -1.15 -5.37
CA PHE A 317 -11.49 -1.93 -4.16
C PHE A 317 -11.87 -1.03 -2.98
N SER A 318 -12.54 -1.63 -1.99
CA SER A 318 -12.75 -1.01 -0.69
C SER A 318 -11.53 -1.28 0.19
N ILE A 319 -11.12 -0.29 0.97
CA ILE A 319 -10.02 -0.36 1.92
C ILE A 319 -10.48 0.11 3.31
N LEU A 320 -10.21 -0.73 4.31
CA LEU A 320 -10.47 -0.45 5.72
C LEU A 320 -9.12 -0.39 6.44
N ALA A 321 -8.88 0.71 7.14
CA ALA A 321 -7.74 0.87 8.03
C ALA A 321 -8.23 0.98 9.48
N ALA A 322 -7.46 0.46 10.42
CA ALA A 322 -7.77 0.53 11.84
C ALA A 322 -6.51 0.67 12.69
N CYS A 323 -6.65 1.33 13.85
CA CYS A 323 -5.55 1.53 14.79
C CYS A 323 -5.07 0.25 15.51
N SER A 324 -5.78 -0.87 15.37
CA SER A 324 -5.35 -2.17 15.90
C SER A 324 -6.18 -3.31 15.31
N SER A 325 -5.70 -4.56 15.38
CA SER A 325 -6.47 -5.72 14.88
C SER A 325 -7.83 -5.89 15.56
N PRO A 326 -8.00 -5.61 16.87
CA PRO A 326 -9.33 -5.69 17.49
C PRO A 326 -10.25 -4.54 17.09
N MET A 327 -9.70 -3.35 16.80
CA MET A 327 -10.47 -2.30 16.15
C MET A 327 -10.89 -2.70 14.73
N MET A 328 -10.02 -3.37 13.96
CA MET A 328 -10.38 -3.91 12.64
C MET A 328 -11.58 -4.85 12.74
N ALA A 329 -11.51 -5.85 13.62
CA ALA A 329 -12.61 -6.79 13.82
C ALA A 329 -13.90 -6.11 14.29
N TYR A 330 -13.79 -5.08 15.15
CA TYR A 330 -14.94 -4.27 15.55
C TYR A 330 -15.57 -3.54 14.35
N LEU A 331 -14.75 -2.86 13.55
CA LEU A 331 -15.22 -2.09 12.39
C LEU A 331 -15.83 -2.99 11.31
N GLU A 332 -15.22 -4.15 11.01
CA GLU A 332 -15.76 -5.12 10.05
C GLU A 332 -17.19 -5.56 10.45
N ARG A 333 -17.45 -5.77 11.75
CA ARG A 333 -18.80 -6.11 12.22
C ARG A 333 -19.79 -4.93 12.14
N GLN A 334 -19.35 -3.71 12.44
CA GLN A 334 -20.23 -2.52 12.37
C GLN A 334 -20.53 -2.10 10.92
N LEU A 335 -19.58 -2.31 10.03
CA LEU A 335 -19.72 -2.03 8.60
C LEU A 335 -20.50 -3.14 7.91
N GLY A 336 -20.30 -4.40 8.30
CA GLY A 336 -20.96 -5.56 7.72
C GLY A 336 -20.71 -5.66 6.23
N ASP A 337 -21.74 -6.05 5.47
CA ASP A 337 -21.69 -6.19 4.01
C ASP A 337 -21.27 -4.91 3.29
N ARG A 338 -21.36 -3.74 3.93
CA ARG A 338 -20.93 -2.46 3.33
C ARG A 338 -19.45 -2.46 2.98
N PHE A 339 -18.61 -3.17 3.74
CA PHE A 339 -17.18 -3.26 3.39
C PHE A 339 -16.92 -4.27 2.27
N PHE A 340 -17.72 -5.33 2.19
CA PHE A 340 -17.49 -6.46 1.29
C PHE A 340 -18.10 -6.31 -0.11
N ASN A 341 -18.98 -5.33 -0.30
CA ASN A 341 -19.68 -5.08 -1.57
C ASN A 341 -18.89 -4.22 -2.56
#